data_AF-A0A2S4WJE1-F1
#
_entry.id   AF-A0A2S4WJE1-F1
#
_cell.length_a   1.000
_cell.length_b   1.000
_cell.length_c   1.000
_cell.angle_alpha   90.00
_cell.angle_beta   90.00
_cell.angle_gamma   90.00
#
_symmetry.space_group_name_H-M   'P 1'
#
loop_
_entity.id
_entity.type
_entity.pdbx_description
1 polymer ?
#
loop_
_entity_poly.entity_id
_entity_poly.type
_entity_poly.pdbx_seq_one_letter_code
_entity_poly.pdbx_strand_id
1 'polypeptide(L)'
;MDSIGELLGDVLISINPTGPSPEKKRRPKSVRNPMVSPDIELARSLTPLIKLSRLFFQKLKRGEVNRKRPTSTCTEMSSQQLDQLARLPEQVGWDLKESIEIFRTAHWPSRAFPSTIIAKKLEQFKNRFASALLLFDLYLIPLIPDNTDEYSTQDYYRKWLATWFTQFNLAIQNFSKDMKSIEINRL
;
A
#
# COMPACT_ATOMS: atom_id res chain seq x y z
N MET A 1 5.04 -8.48 -7.11
CA MET A 1 4.75 -8.46 -5.64
C MET A 1 6.01 -8.26 -4.82
N ASP A 2 7.17 -8.75 -5.29
CA ASP A 2 8.48 -8.45 -4.70
C ASP A 2 8.75 -6.93 -4.59
N SER A 3 8.26 -6.15 -5.55
CA SER A 3 8.37 -4.69 -5.57
C SER A 3 7.86 -3.96 -4.30
N ILE A 4 6.73 -4.35 -3.69
CA ILE A 4 6.24 -3.69 -2.45
C ILE A 4 7.09 -4.09 -1.24
N GLY A 5 7.60 -5.33 -1.23
CA GLY A 5 8.51 -5.81 -0.19
C GLY A 5 9.86 -5.10 -0.24
N GLU A 6 10.39 -4.88 -1.45
CA GLU A 6 11.59 -4.10 -1.70
C GLU A 6 11.41 -2.65 -1.25
N LEU A 7 10.29 -2.00 -1.57
CA LEU A 7 9.98 -0.65 -1.11
C LEU A 7 9.94 -0.53 0.42
N LEU A 8 9.36 -1.52 1.11
CA LEU A 8 9.34 -1.55 2.57
C LEU A 8 10.76 -1.67 3.15
N GLY A 9 11.59 -2.55 2.58
CA GLY A 9 12.99 -2.69 3.00
C GLY A 9 13.77 -1.40 2.81
N ASP A 10 13.56 -0.75 1.67
CA ASP A 10 14.19 0.52 1.33
C ASP A 10 13.81 1.65 2.29
N VAL A 11 12.53 1.77 2.66
CA VAL A 11 12.06 2.77 3.62
C VAL A 11 12.62 2.50 5.02
N LEU A 12 12.64 1.24 5.45
CA LEU A 12 13.16 0.87 6.78
C LEU A 12 14.67 1.11 6.91
N ILE A 13 15.45 0.81 5.87
CA ILE A 13 16.89 1.10 5.82
C ILE A 13 17.13 2.61 5.88
N SER A 14 16.28 3.41 5.23
CA SER A 14 16.38 4.88 5.29
C SER A 14 16.03 5.46 6.66
N ILE A 15 15.15 4.82 7.44
CA ILE A 15 14.77 5.24 8.79
C ILE A 15 15.87 4.92 9.82
N ASN A 16 16.54 3.77 9.69
CA ASN A 16 17.59 3.32 10.61
C ASN A 16 18.87 2.93 9.85
N PRO A 17 19.82 3.85 9.65
CA PRO A 17 21.04 3.58 8.89
C PRO A 17 22.05 2.65 9.59
N THR A 18 21.76 2.14 10.79
CA THR A 18 22.73 1.36 11.59
C THR A 18 22.16 -0.01 11.97
N GLY A 19 22.45 -1.01 11.14
CA GLY A 19 22.42 -2.43 11.48
C GLY A 19 23.50 -3.16 10.67
N PRO A 20 24.27 -4.09 11.25
CA PRO A 20 25.38 -4.72 10.54
C PRO A 20 24.84 -5.53 9.36
N SER A 21 25.22 -5.11 8.15
CA SER A 21 24.86 -5.76 6.90
C SER A 21 25.66 -7.07 6.74
N PRO A 22 25.03 -8.23 6.55
CA PRO A 22 25.74 -9.39 6.04
C PRO A 22 26.07 -9.12 4.56
N GLU A 23 27.35 -9.06 4.26
CA GLU A 23 27.93 -8.80 2.94
C GLU A 23 27.21 -9.56 1.83
N LYS A 24 26.73 -8.86 0.80
CA LYS A 24 26.56 -9.43 -0.54
C LYS A 24 26.68 -8.38 -1.64
N LYS A 25 27.80 -8.54 -2.38
CA LYS A 25 28.15 -8.14 -3.77
C LYS A 25 27.74 -6.73 -4.24
N ARG A 26 28.81 -5.94 -4.49
CA ARG A 26 28.88 -4.56 -4.97
C ARG A 26 28.04 -4.30 -6.23
N ARG A 27 26.97 -3.51 -6.08
CA ARG A 27 26.43 -2.62 -7.12
C ARG A 27 27.03 -1.21 -6.92
N PRO A 28 27.04 -0.32 -7.94
CA PRO A 28 27.61 1.02 -7.79
C PRO A 28 26.88 1.74 -6.65
N LYS A 29 27.65 2.21 -5.67
CA LYS A 29 27.14 2.94 -4.49
C LYS A 29 26.59 4.28 -4.97
N SER A 30 25.29 4.34 -5.23
CA SER A 30 24.55 5.59 -5.09
C SER A 30 24.77 6.06 -3.65
N VAL A 31 25.38 7.22 -3.48
CA VAL A 31 25.62 7.83 -2.17
C VAL A 31 24.25 8.17 -1.59
N ARG A 32 23.67 7.26 -0.80
CA ARG A 32 22.43 7.50 -0.05
C ARG A 32 22.77 8.46 1.09
N ASN A 33 22.36 9.72 0.96
CA ASN A 33 22.41 10.67 2.08
C ASN A 33 21.46 10.20 3.20
N PRO A 34 21.85 10.32 4.48
CA PRO A 34 20.95 10.13 5.61
C PRO A 34 19.75 11.09 5.51
N MET A 35 18.54 10.59 5.78
CA MET A 35 17.32 11.40 5.82
C MET A 35 17.40 12.43 6.96
N VAL A 36 16.94 13.67 6.72
CA VAL A 36 16.83 14.72 7.75
C VAL A 36 15.58 14.44 8.61
N SER A 37 15.47 15.03 9.81
CA SER A 37 14.40 14.71 10.78
C SER A 37 12.95 14.74 10.24
N PRO A 38 12.51 15.67 9.36
CA PRO A 38 11.14 15.65 8.82
C PRO A 38 10.94 14.51 7.81
N ASP A 39 12.00 14.09 7.12
CA ASP A 39 11.94 13.01 6.13
C ASP A 39 11.80 11.65 6.83
N ILE A 40 12.40 11.52 8.03
CA ILE A 40 12.25 10.34 8.90
C ILE A 40 10.81 10.22 9.41
N GLU A 41 10.17 11.33 9.80
CA GLU A 41 8.76 11.34 10.24
C GLU A 41 7.81 10.91 9.11
N LEU A 42 8.02 11.43 7.90
CA LEU A 42 7.25 11.05 6.71
C LEU A 42 7.48 9.59 6.29
N ALA A 43 8.72 9.12 6.33
CA ALA A 43 9.04 7.72 6.08
C ALA A 43 8.34 6.78 7.09
N ARG A 44 8.30 7.20 8.37
CA ARG A 44 7.61 6.47 9.43
C ARG A 44 6.10 6.43 9.19
N SER A 45 5.49 7.52 8.75
CA SER A 45 4.04 7.57 8.48
C SER A 45 3.63 6.91 7.15
N LEU A 46 4.54 6.75 6.18
CA LEU A 46 4.34 5.89 5.00
C LEU A 46 4.38 4.39 5.33
N THR A 47 5.13 4.01 6.37
CA THR A 47 5.35 2.58 6.71
C THR A 47 4.04 1.81 6.93
N PRO A 48 3.04 2.33 7.68
CA PRO A 48 1.71 1.71 7.78
C PRO A 48 1.03 1.49 6.43
N LEU A 49 1.10 2.45 5.51
CA LEU A 49 0.49 2.34 4.17
C LEU A 49 1.10 1.19 3.38
N ILE A 50 2.43 1.12 3.32
CA ILE A 50 3.16 0.06 2.61
C ILE A 50 2.84 -1.31 3.23
N LYS A 51 2.81 -1.40 4.57
CA LYS A 51 2.48 -2.64 5.28
C LYS A 51 1.05 -3.08 5.04
N LEU A 52 0.09 -2.17 5.06
CA LEU A 52 -1.32 -2.46 4.82
C LEU A 52 -1.55 -2.88 3.36
N SER A 53 -0.94 -2.20 2.38
CA SER A 53 -1.00 -2.63 0.98
C SER A 53 -0.40 -4.03 0.80
N ARG A 54 0.74 -4.32 1.42
CA ARG A 54 1.33 -5.67 1.41
C ARG A 54 0.39 -6.70 2.04
N LEU A 55 -0.18 -6.38 3.20
CA LEU A 55 -1.12 -7.26 3.91
C LEU A 55 -2.35 -7.58 3.05
N PHE A 56 -2.87 -6.58 2.34
CA PHE A 56 -3.96 -6.75 1.38
C PHE A 56 -3.64 -7.81 0.34
N PHE A 57 -2.57 -7.62 -0.43
CA PHE A 57 -2.22 -8.55 -1.49
C PHE A 57 -1.78 -9.92 -0.94
N GLN A 58 -1.18 -9.97 0.26
CA GLN A 58 -0.87 -11.25 0.90
C GLN A 58 -2.12 -12.02 1.30
N LYS A 59 -3.15 -11.34 1.80
CA LYS A 59 -4.44 -11.96 2.09
C LYS A 59 -5.05 -12.57 0.84
N LEU A 60 -5.04 -11.82 -0.28
CA LEU A 60 -5.53 -12.31 -1.57
C LEU A 60 -4.78 -13.56 -2.05
N LYS A 61 -3.45 -13.57 -1.95
CA LYS A 61 -2.65 -14.75 -2.30
C LYS A 61 -2.90 -15.96 -1.41
N ARG A 62 -3.11 -15.73 -0.11
CA ARG A 62 -3.30 -16.79 0.89
C ARG A 62 -4.73 -17.32 0.90
N GLY A 63 -5.67 -16.55 0.35
CA GLY A 63 -7.11 -16.80 0.43
C GLY A 63 -7.67 -17.89 -0.48
N GLU A 64 -7.08 -18.16 -1.66
CA GLU A 64 -7.84 -18.92 -2.69
C GLU A 64 -7.07 -19.93 -3.55
N VAL A 65 -5.74 -20.04 -3.51
CA VAL A 65 -5.04 -20.98 -4.42
C VAL A 65 -4.97 -22.42 -3.90
N ASN A 66 -5.14 -22.68 -2.60
CA ASN A 66 -4.72 -23.97 -2.00
C ASN A 66 -5.76 -24.76 -1.18
N ARG A 67 -7.04 -24.37 -1.10
CA ARG A 67 -8.01 -25.10 -0.25
C ARG A 67 -9.35 -25.46 -0.87
N LYS A 68 -9.31 -25.86 -2.15
CA LYS A 68 -10.43 -26.29 -3.03
C LYS A 68 -10.75 -25.17 -4.01
N ARG A 69 -10.64 -25.50 -5.28
CA ARG A 69 -10.89 -24.60 -6.42
C ARG A 69 -12.25 -23.91 -6.23
N PRO A 70 -12.39 -22.63 -6.60
CA PRO A 70 -13.71 -22.05 -6.80
C PRO A 70 -14.46 -22.97 -7.78
N THR A 71 -15.59 -23.51 -7.36
CA THR A 71 -16.46 -24.33 -8.22
C THR A 71 -17.14 -23.49 -9.30
N SER A 72 -17.06 -22.16 -9.20
CA SER A 72 -17.50 -21.24 -10.25
C SER A 72 -16.30 -20.60 -10.94
N THR A 73 -16.08 -21.01 -12.19
CA THR A 73 -15.07 -20.43 -13.09
C THR A 73 -15.54 -19.13 -13.75
N CYS A 74 -16.81 -18.73 -13.53
CA CYS A 74 -17.45 -17.61 -14.20
C CYS A 74 -17.82 -16.54 -13.19
N THR A 75 -17.18 -15.38 -13.30
CA THR A 75 -17.60 -14.13 -12.69
C THR A 75 -18.30 -13.29 -13.76
N GLU A 76 -19.33 -12.53 -13.38
CA GLU A 76 -19.99 -11.58 -14.28
C GLU A 76 -19.18 -10.28 -14.48
N MET A 77 -17.97 -10.19 -13.92
CA MET A 77 -17.08 -9.06 -14.20
C MET A 77 -16.75 -8.95 -15.68
N SER A 78 -16.84 -7.72 -16.19
CA SER A 78 -16.31 -7.37 -17.49
C SER A 78 -14.78 -7.55 -17.54
N SER A 79 -14.24 -7.76 -18.75
CA SER A 79 -12.80 -7.83 -18.98
C SER A 79 -12.05 -6.59 -18.47
N GLN A 80 -12.68 -5.41 -18.52
CA GLN A 80 -12.12 -4.16 -18.01
C GLN A 80 -11.97 -4.20 -16.48
N GLN A 81 -12.96 -4.72 -15.76
CA GLN A 81 -12.90 -4.85 -14.29
C GLN A 81 -11.87 -5.90 -13.87
N LEU A 82 -11.75 -6.99 -14.63
CA LEU A 82 -10.70 -8.00 -14.44
C LEU A 82 -9.30 -7.41 -14.67
N ASP A 83 -9.10 -6.65 -15.74
CA ASP A 83 -7.82 -5.95 -16.01
C ASP A 83 -7.48 -4.97 -14.88
N GLN A 84 -8.47 -4.22 -14.38
CA GLN A 84 -8.29 -3.30 -13.26
C GLN A 84 -7.77 -4.03 -12.01
N LEU A 85 -8.35 -5.18 -11.66
CA LEU A 85 -7.89 -5.98 -10.52
C LEU A 85 -6.50 -6.58 -10.76
N ALA A 86 -6.22 -7.08 -11.96
CA ALA A 86 -4.94 -7.68 -12.32
C ALA A 86 -3.79 -6.67 -12.23
N ARG A 87 -4.03 -5.42 -12.62
CA ARG A 87 -3.03 -4.34 -12.64
C ARG A 87 -2.89 -3.61 -11.31
N LEU A 88 -3.83 -3.80 -10.39
CA LEU A 88 -3.84 -3.13 -9.08
C LEU A 88 -2.50 -3.25 -8.32
N PRO A 89 -1.84 -4.42 -8.20
CA PRO A 89 -0.58 -4.53 -7.45
C PRO A 89 0.57 -3.74 -8.08
N GLU A 90 0.62 -3.68 -9.40
CA GLU A 90 1.63 -2.90 -10.14
C GLU A 90 1.39 -1.41 -9.95
N GLN A 91 0.16 -0.96 -10.17
CA GLN A 91 -0.22 0.45 -9.99
C GLN A 91 0.05 0.95 -8.57
N VAL A 92 -0.33 0.15 -7.56
CA VAL A 92 -0.04 0.46 -6.14
C VAL A 92 1.46 0.51 -5.87
N GLY A 93 2.24 -0.41 -6.43
CA GLY A 93 3.70 -0.39 -6.29
C GLY A 93 4.31 0.87 -6.90
N TRP A 94 3.83 1.29 -8.07
CA TRP A 94 4.31 2.49 -8.75
C TRP A 94 3.92 3.77 -7.98
N ASP A 95 2.67 3.88 -7.54
CA ASP A 95 2.19 5.03 -6.76
C ASP A 95 3.00 5.18 -5.45
N LEU A 96 3.29 4.07 -4.75
CA LEU A 96 4.12 4.08 -3.55
C LEU A 96 5.57 4.48 -3.85
N LYS A 97 6.15 3.94 -4.92
CA LYS A 97 7.52 4.27 -5.33
C LYS A 97 7.65 5.74 -5.69
N GLU A 98 6.75 6.26 -6.52
CA GLU A 98 6.73 7.66 -6.91
C GLU A 98 6.57 8.57 -5.70
N SER A 99 5.69 8.21 -4.76
CA SER A 99 5.55 8.94 -3.49
C SER A 99 6.86 8.97 -2.71
N ILE A 100 7.52 7.81 -2.53
CA ILE A 100 8.82 7.71 -1.83
C ILE A 100 9.91 8.53 -2.53
N GLU A 101 9.98 8.51 -3.86
CA GLU A 101 10.97 9.31 -4.60
C GLU A 101 10.72 10.81 -4.44
N ILE A 102 9.46 11.26 -4.51
CA ILE A 102 9.07 12.65 -4.20
C ILE A 102 9.54 13.05 -2.80
N PHE A 103 9.61 12.13 -1.82
CA PHE A 103 10.16 12.43 -0.50
C PHE A 103 11.69 12.39 -0.42
N ARG A 104 12.35 11.61 -1.27
CA ARG A 104 13.81 11.43 -1.23
C ARG A 104 14.57 12.50 -2.00
N THR A 105 14.05 12.95 -3.14
CA THR A 105 14.74 13.90 -4.04
C THR A 105 14.53 15.36 -3.64
N ALA A 106 14.14 15.56 -2.39
CA ALA A 106 13.31 16.66 -1.94
C ALA A 106 14.09 17.57 -1.01
N HIS A 107 15.09 18.25 -1.54
CA HIS A 107 15.64 19.44 -0.88
C HIS A 107 14.64 20.58 -1.06
N TRP A 108 13.46 20.46 -0.45
CA TRP A 108 12.39 21.44 -0.61
C TRP A 108 12.71 22.69 0.21
N PRO A 109 13.00 23.86 -0.40
CA PRO A 109 12.91 25.12 0.32
C PRO A 109 11.48 25.29 0.84
N SER A 110 11.29 25.93 2.01
CA SER A 110 9.99 26.01 2.71
C SER A 110 8.80 26.44 1.84
N ARG A 111 9.01 27.23 0.79
CA ARG A 111 7.95 27.69 -0.13
C ARG A 111 7.52 26.68 -1.20
N ALA A 112 8.18 25.53 -1.32
CA ALA A 112 7.96 24.56 -2.40
C ALA A 112 7.54 23.16 -1.92
N PHE A 113 7.07 23.02 -0.68
CA PHE A 113 6.65 21.73 -0.16
C PHE A 113 5.45 21.17 -0.96
N PRO A 114 5.55 19.97 -1.58
CA PRO A 114 4.56 19.48 -2.54
C PRO A 114 3.35 18.81 -1.86
N SER A 115 2.85 19.39 -0.76
CA SER A 115 1.74 18.85 0.04
C SER A 115 0.51 18.52 -0.82
N THR A 116 0.18 19.42 -1.75
CA THR A 116 -0.96 19.29 -2.68
C THR A 116 -0.79 18.15 -3.68
N ILE A 117 0.41 17.99 -4.24
CA ILE A 117 0.74 16.91 -5.18
C ILE A 117 0.64 15.57 -4.47
N ILE A 118 1.21 15.47 -3.27
CA ILE A 118 1.18 14.24 -2.48
C ILE A 118 -0.25 13.91 -2.05
N ALA A 119 -1.03 14.89 -1.59
CA ALA A 119 -2.42 14.69 -1.22
C ALA A 119 -3.24 14.12 -2.39
N LYS A 120 -3.03 14.64 -3.60
CA LYS A 120 -3.67 14.11 -4.82
C LYS A 120 -3.27 12.67 -5.10
N LYS A 121 -1.98 12.31 -4.92
CA LYS A 121 -1.49 10.94 -5.09
C LYS A 121 -2.10 9.98 -4.06
N LEU A 122 -2.22 10.39 -2.80
CA LEU A 122 -2.86 9.58 -1.75
C LEU A 122 -4.35 9.36 -2.02
N GLU A 123 -5.03 10.36 -2.58
CA GLU A 123 -6.45 10.23 -2.95
C GLU A 123 -6.60 9.23 -4.12
N GLN A 124 -5.78 9.35 -5.15
CA GLN A 124 -5.72 8.36 -6.24
C GLN A 124 -5.46 6.95 -5.71
N PHE A 125 -4.49 6.83 -4.80
CA PHE A 125 -4.12 5.58 -4.15
C PHE A 125 -5.28 4.95 -3.37
N LYS A 126 -6.01 5.78 -2.60
CA LYS A 126 -7.22 5.37 -1.87
C LYS A 126 -8.32 4.89 -2.82
N ASN A 127 -8.57 5.62 -3.90
CA ASN A 127 -9.62 5.29 -4.85
C ASN A 127 -9.36 3.95 -5.54
N ARG A 128 -8.11 3.63 -5.88
CA ARG A 128 -7.77 2.31 -6.44
C ARG A 128 -8.19 1.17 -5.52
N PHE A 129 -7.91 1.29 -4.22
CA PHE A 129 -8.35 0.29 -3.24
C PHE A 129 -9.86 0.29 -3.06
N ALA A 130 -10.51 1.46 -2.99
CA ALA A 130 -11.97 1.53 -2.88
C ALA A 130 -12.67 0.84 -4.06
N SER A 131 -12.24 1.13 -5.29
CA SER A 131 -12.76 0.47 -6.49
C SER A 131 -12.48 -1.03 -6.50
N ALA A 132 -11.29 -1.46 -6.07
CA ALA A 132 -10.99 -2.88 -5.96
C ALA A 132 -11.89 -3.59 -4.94
N LEU A 133 -12.06 -3.01 -3.75
CA LEU A 133 -12.91 -3.55 -2.69
C LEU A 133 -14.36 -3.72 -3.13
N LEU A 134 -14.88 -2.76 -3.90
CA LEU A 134 -16.21 -2.87 -4.49
C LEU A 134 -16.31 -4.08 -5.43
N LEU A 135 -15.30 -4.29 -6.30
CA LEU A 135 -15.27 -5.47 -7.17
C LEU A 135 -15.14 -6.77 -6.39
N PHE A 136 -14.35 -6.78 -5.30
CA PHE A 136 -14.26 -7.93 -4.41
C PHE A 136 -15.62 -8.28 -3.80
N ASP A 137 -16.31 -7.29 -3.23
CA ASP A 137 -17.59 -7.50 -2.56
C ASP A 137 -18.71 -7.93 -3.51
N LEU A 138 -18.75 -7.34 -4.72
CA LEU A 138 -19.76 -7.65 -5.73
C LEU A 138 -19.55 -8.99 -6.42
N TYR A 139 -18.30 -9.35 -6.74
CA TYR A 139 -18.04 -10.41 -7.71
C TYR A 139 -17.15 -11.54 -7.23
N LEU A 140 -16.30 -11.32 -6.22
CA LEU A 140 -15.35 -12.35 -5.78
C LEU A 140 -15.77 -13.01 -4.48
N ILE A 141 -16.23 -12.23 -3.48
CA ILE A 141 -16.74 -12.77 -2.22
C ILE A 141 -17.93 -13.71 -2.43
N PRO A 142 -18.92 -13.40 -3.28
CA PRO A 142 -20.05 -14.30 -3.50
C PRO A 142 -19.67 -15.65 -4.14
N LEU A 143 -18.51 -15.74 -4.80
CA LEU A 143 -18.00 -16.98 -5.40
C LEU A 143 -17.35 -17.92 -4.38
N ILE A 144 -17.06 -17.42 -3.17
CA ILE A 144 -16.49 -18.22 -2.10
C ILE A 144 -17.59 -19.17 -1.59
N PRO A 145 -17.37 -20.50 -1.64
CA PRO A 145 -18.32 -21.46 -1.10
C PRO A 145 -18.57 -21.15 0.36
N ASP A 146 -19.84 -20.97 0.71
CA ASP A 146 -20.20 -20.78 2.11
C ASP A 146 -20.44 -22.15 2.75
N ASN A 147 -19.75 -22.41 3.86
CA ASN A 147 -20.00 -23.62 4.62
C ASN A 147 -21.28 -23.40 5.43
N THR A 148 -22.15 -24.41 5.49
CA THR A 148 -23.40 -24.43 6.28
C THR A 148 -23.21 -24.35 7.80
N ASP A 149 -21.99 -24.13 8.29
CA ASP A 149 -21.72 -23.97 9.72
C ASP A 149 -22.06 -22.54 10.18
N GLU A 150 -22.17 -22.29 11.49
CA GLU A 150 -22.54 -20.99 12.11
C GLU A 150 -21.71 -19.76 11.66
N TYR A 151 -20.63 -19.94 10.89
CA TYR A 151 -19.71 -18.88 10.51
C TYR A 151 -19.51 -18.78 8.99
N SER A 152 -20.17 -17.79 8.36
CA SER A 152 -20.04 -17.54 6.93
C SER A 152 -18.61 -17.11 6.57
N THR A 153 -18.01 -17.82 5.61
CA THR A 153 -16.67 -17.47 5.09
C THR A 153 -16.74 -16.15 4.33
N GLN A 154 -17.86 -15.87 3.65
CA GLN A 154 -18.09 -14.60 2.96
C GLN A 154 -18.11 -13.43 3.95
N ASP A 155 -18.85 -13.56 5.05
CA ASP A 155 -18.91 -12.53 6.09
C ASP A 155 -17.57 -12.29 6.76
N TYR A 156 -16.77 -13.34 6.96
CA TYR A 156 -15.40 -13.21 7.42
C TYR A 156 -14.57 -12.31 6.50
N TYR A 157 -14.63 -12.53 5.18
CA TYR A 157 -13.90 -11.71 4.22
C TYR A 157 -14.42 -10.28 4.17
N ARG A 158 -15.75 -10.07 4.17
CA ARG A 158 -16.36 -8.72 4.22
C ARG A 158 -15.88 -7.93 5.44
N LYS A 159 -15.98 -8.52 6.63
CA LYS A 159 -15.52 -7.90 7.90
C LYS A 159 -14.03 -7.59 7.86
N TRP A 160 -13.22 -8.52 7.33
CA TRP A 160 -11.78 -8.31 7.21
C TRP A 160 -11.43 -7.16 6.26
N LEU A 161 -12.08 -7.09 5.09
CA LEU A 161 -11.88 -6.01 4.10
C LEU A 161 -12.31 -4.66 4.67
N ALA A 162 -13.46 -4.58 5.35
CA ALA A 162 -13.94 -3.36 5.99
C ALA A 162 -12.98 -2.88 7.09
N THR A 163 -12.49 -3.80 7.92
CA THR A 163 -11.50 -3.49 8.96
C THR A 163 -10.19 -2.98 8.34
N TRP A 164 -9.70 -3.67 7.31
CA TRP A 164 -8.49 -3.28 6.59
C TRP A 164 -8.63 -1.88 5.97
N PHE A 165 -9.76 -1.60 5.31
CA PHE A 165 -10.00 -0.29 4.69
C PHE A 165 -10.10 0.82 5.72
N THR A 166 -10.68 0.55 6.89
CA THR A 166 -10.71 1.50 8.00
C THR A 166 -9.30 1.83 8.48
N GLN A 167 -8.47 0.81 8.75
CA GLN A 167 -7.06 0.99 9.15
C GLN A 167 -6.25 1.74 8.08
N PHE A 168 -6.51 1.44 6.81
CA PHE A 168 -5.85 2.09 5.68
C PHE A 168 -6.22 3.58 5.58
N ASN A 169 -7.50 3.93 5.72
CA ASN A 169 -7.93 5.32 5.75
C ASN A 169 -7.35 6.09 6.94
N LEU A 170 -7.27 5.47 8.12
CA LEU A 170 -6.61 6.07 9.28
C LEU A 170 -5.12 6.34 9.02
N ALA A 171 -4.42 5.42 8.37
CA ALA A 171 -3.03 5.62 7.98
C ALA A 171 -2.87 6.80 7.00
N ILE A 172 -3.76 6.96 6.01
CA ILE A 172 -3.76 8.11 5.10
C ILE A 172 -4.02 9.42 5.85
N GLN A 173 -4.96 9.44 6.78
CA GLN A 173 -5.29 10.62 7.57
C GLN A 173 -4.11 11.04 8.45
N ASN A 174 -3.48 10.09 9.14
CA ASN A 174 -2.30 10.34 9.96
C ASN A 174 -1.14 10.88 9.11
N PHE A 175 -0.88 10.24 7.96
CA PHE A 175 0.12 10.69 7.02
C PHE A 175 -0.13 12.14 6.54
N SER A 176 -1.37 12.45 6.19
CA SER A 176 -1.77 13.79 5.75
C SER A 176 -1.62 14.84 6.85
N LYS A 177 -1.86 14.46 8.12
CA LYS A 177 -1.68 15.33 9.28
C LYS A 177 -0.20 15.62 9.51
N ASP A 178 0.66 14.61 9.43
CA ASP A 178 2.11 14.77 9.57
C ASP A 178 2.67 15.69 8.49
N MET A 179 2.22 15.53 7.23
CA MET A 179 2.59 16.42 6.13
C MET A 179 2.24 17.89 6.42
N LYS A 180 1.00 18.16 6.87
CA LYS A 180 0.57 19.52 7.19
C LYS A 180 1.37 20.11 8.35
N SER A 181 1.69 19.31 9.36
CA SER A 181 2.54 19.72 10.48
C SER A 181 3.93 20.15 9.99
N ILE A 182 4.55 19.36 9.11
CA ILE A 182 5.86 19.67 8.52
C ILE A 182 5.80 20.93 7.64
N GLU A 183 4.73 21.09 6.86
CA GLU A 183 4.51 22.30 6.04
C GLU A 183 4.41 23.55 6.91
N ILE A 184 3.64 23.51 7.99
CA ILE A 184 3.49 24.63 8.94
C ILE A 184 4.82 24.92 9.65
N ASN A 185 5.53 23.90 10.13
CA ASN A 185 6.80 24.07 10.86
C ASN A 185 7.96 24.55 9.97
N ARG A 186 7.80 24.51 8.64
CA ARG A 186 8.77 25.04 7.67
C ARG A 186 8.49 26.49 7.29
N LEU A 187 7.27 27.00 7.47
CA LEU A 187 6.89 28.39 7.18
C LEU A 187 7.37 29.35 8.29
#